data_AF-A0A8B5YDZ0-F1
#
_entry.id   AF-A0A8B5YDZ0-F1
#
_cell.length_a   1.000
_cell.length_b   1.000
_cell.length_c   1.000
_cell.angle_alpha   90.00
_cell.angle_beta   90.00
_cell.angle_gamma   90.00
#
_symmetry.space_group_name_H-M   'P 1'
#
loop_
_entity.id
_entity.type
_entity.pdbx_description
1 polymer ?
#
loop_
_entity_poly.entity_id
_entity_poly.type
_entity_poly.pdbx_seq_one_letter_code
_entity_poly.pdbx_strand_id
1 'polypeptide(L)'
;MREIVGKAYTDLGRELKEAQERLSNHNKYKGAFEKWLHHIGMNREQANRLIRRFDLVTNCDNIQANILEDLPVSLTYEIARPSAESTEPKRQAKQAVLNGEVKTLKEYRELLAEKEAAEAALKQAEREADILRDKLERVEEAEPEIRTEYVEVKTPDPELLAENERYKELFGDISMYEGRTTRVTNGDAITYTVYEFSEDVRKFVEKYGHLTHFSREFSEMIDEGKEEYRKAIHAMQTLMRSIQGTMDEKEPIIING
;
A
#
# COMPACT_ATOMS: atom_id res chain seq x y z
N MET A 1 31.12 -21.72 38.40
CA MET A 1 32.22 -20.74 38.25
C MET A 1 31.76 -19.45 37.59
N ARG A 2 30.95 -19.49 36.51
CA ARG A 2 30.40 -18.26 35.87
C ARG A 2 29.53 -17.42 36.79
N GLU A 3 28.60 -18.03 37.52
CA GLU A 3 27.73 -17.32 38.48
C GLU A 3 28.52 -16.52 39.54
N ILE A 4 29.60 -17.10 40.08
CA ILE A 4 30.47 -16.43 41.06
C ILE A 4 31.14 -15.20 40.43
N VAL A 5 31.59 -15.32 39.18
CA VAL A 5 32.24 -14.23 38.44
C VAL A 5 31.21 -13.15 38.08
N GLY A 6 30.00 -13.54 37.65
CA GLY A 6 28.92 -12.61 37.31
C GLY A 6 28.46 -11.77 38.50
N LYS A 7 28.28 -12.40 39.66
CA LYS A 7 27.99 -11.71 40.93
C LYS A 7 29.10 -10.74 41.34
N ALA A 8 30.37 -11.14 41.21
CA ALA A 8 31.49 -10.26 41.49
C ALA A 8 31.50 -9.00 40.60
N TYR A 9 31.10 -9.11 39.32
CA TYR A 9 30.93 -7.95 38.45
C TYR A 9 29.73 -7.08 38.84
N THR A 10 28.63 -7.68 39.33
CA THR A 10 27.48 -6.93 39.88
C THR A 10 27.90 -6.14 41.11
N ASP A 11 28.60 -6.79 42.05
CA ASP A 11 29.13 -6.17 43.26
C ASP A 11 30.09 -5.02 42.93
N LEU A 12 31.01 -5.22 41.99
CA LEU A 12 31.92 -4.15 41.57
C LEU A 12 31.16 -2.96 40.96
N GLY A 13 30.10 -3.22 40.18
CA GLY A 13 29.23 -2.17 39.67
C GLY A 13 28.51 -1.38 40.77
N ARG A 14 28.07 -2.06 41.84
CA ARG A 14 27.49 -1.42 43.03
C ARG A 14 28.48 -0.48 43.69
N GLU A 15 29.68 -0.96 44.02
CA GLU A 15 30.71 -0.15 44.70
C GLU A 15 31.10 1.08 43.87
N LEU A 16 31.20 0.91 42.54
CA LEU A 16 31.49 2.02 41.62
C LEU A 16 30.36 3.04 41.56
N LYS A 17 29.10 2.60 41.61
CA LYS A 17 27.92 3.49 41.63
C LYS A 17 27.87 4.28 42.94
N GLU A 18 28.06 3.62 44.08
CA GLU A 18 28.12 4.30 45.38
C GLU A 18 29.27 5.32 45.44
N ALA A 19 30.45 4.96 44.91
CA ALA A 19 31.57 5.88 44.81
C ALA A 19 31.24 7.06 43.88
N GLN A 20 30.59 6.82 42.74
CA GLN A 20 30.13 7.86 41.83
C GLN A 20 29.18 8.84 42.52
N GLU A 21 28.16 8.34 43.21
CA GLU A 21 27.19 9.16 43.94
C GLU A 21 27.89 10.02 45.01
N ARG A 22 28.70 9.40 45.89
CA ARG A 22 29.43 10.11 46.95
C ARG A 22 30.38 11.19 46.41
N LEU A 23 31.06 10.92 45.29
CA LEU A 23 32.04 11.83 44.69
C LEU A 23 31.43 12.82 43.68
N SER A 24 30.14 12.71 43.36
CA SER A 24 29.45 13.60 42.41
C SER A 24 28.39 14.50 43.06
N ASN A 25 27.98 14.22 44.30
CA ASN A 25 26.86 14.87 45.00
C ASN A 25 27.02 16.36 45.35
N HIS A 26 28.18 16.99 45.12
CA HIS A 26 28.35 18.43 45.36
C HIS A 26 29.24 19.08 44.29
N ASN A 27 28.93 20.34 43.95
CA ASN A 27 29.68 21.13 42.97
C ASN A 27 31.20 21.21 43.30
N LYS A 28 31.56 21.21 44.59
CA LYS A 28 32.97 21.15 45.05
C LYS A 28 33.72 19.86 44.68
N TYR A 29 33.00 18.79 44.35
CA TYR A 29 33.56 17.49 43.96
C TYR A 29 33.43 17.23 42.45
N LYS A 30 33.14 18.25 41.64
CA LYS A 30 33.09 18.11 40.17
C LYS A 30 34.41 17.52 39.65
N GLY A 31 34.32 16.38 38.97
CA GLY A 31 35.47 15.63 38.44
C GLY A 31 36.26 14.82 39.49
N ALA A 32 35.84 14.77 40.75
CA ALA A 32 36.49 13.97 41.79
C ALA A 32 36.37 12.47 41.51
N PHE A 33 35.23 12.01 41.00
CA PHE A 33 35.03 10.62 40.59
C PHE A 33 36.02 10.21 39.49
N GLU A 34 36.21 11.03 38.46
CA GLU A 34 37.14 10.73 37.37
C GLU A 34 38.60 10.72 37.83
N LYS A 35 38.98 11.66 38.72
CA LYS A 35 40.32 11.65 39.35
C LYS A 35 40.54 10.39 40.20
N TRP A 36 39.53 9.96 40.95
CA TRP A 36 39.59 8.75 41.75
C TRP A 36 39.72 7.50 40.88
N LEU A 37 38.96 7.40 39.80
CA LEU A 37 39.09 6.32 38.81
C LEU A 37 40.52 6.23 38.25
N HIS A 38 41.09 7.38 37.85
CA HIS A 38 42.48 7.43 37.39
C HIS A 38 43.48 6.98 38.46
N HIS A 39 43.27 7.35 39.73
CA HIS A 39 44.13 6.94 40.84
C HIS A 39 44.12 5.42 41.07
N ILE A 40 42.96 4.77 40.93
CA ILE A 40 42.84 3.31 41.06
C ILE A 40 43.16 2.57 39.74
N GLY A 41 43.60 3.27 38.69
CA GLY A 41 43.97 2.68 37.41
C GLY A 41 42.78 2.23 36.54
N MET A 42 41.56 2.73 36.79
CA MET A 42 40.36 2.41 36.02
C MET A 42 39.97 3.58 35.11
N ASN A 43 39.57 3.31 33.87
CA ASN A 43 39.06 4.37 33.00
C ASN A 43 37.55 4.59 33.17
N ARG A 44 37.08 5.79 32.81
CA ARG A 44 35.67 6.20 32.93
C ARG A 44 34.71 5.28 32.18
N GLU A 45 35.11 4.77 31.02
CA GLU A 45 34.24 3.93 30.20
C GLU A 45 34.03 2.55 30.85
N GLN A 46 35.09 1.93 31.35
CA GLN A 46 35.03 0.66 32.10
C GLN A 46 34.14 0.79 33.33
N ALA A 47 34.34 1.86 34.12
CA ALA A 47 33.51 2.14 35.28
C ALA A 47 32.03 2.28 34.91
N ASN A 48 31.73 3.08 33.87
CA ASN A 48 30.35 3.28 33.42
C ASN A 48 29.71 2.00 32.86
N ARG A 49 30.46 1.11 32.20
CA ARG A 49 29.94 -0.19 31.72
C ARG A 49 29.51 -1.07 32.89
N LEU A 50 30.29 -1.10 33.97
CA LEU A 50 29.98 -1.85 35.18
C LEU A 50 28.79 -1.25 35.94
N ILE A 51 28.74 0.08 36.10
CA ILE A 51 27.61 0.77 36.73
C ILE A 51 26.32 0.50 35.96
N ARG A 52 26.33 0.62 34.63
CA ARG A 52 25.15 0.33 33.81
C ARG A 52 24.71 -1.13 33.89
N ARG A 53 25.65 -2.06 33.95
CA ARG A 53 25.33 -3.48 34.16
C ARG A 53 24.67 -3.68 35.51
N PHE A 54 25.20 -3.06 36.57
CA PHE A 54 24.58 -3.09 37.89
C PHE A 54 23.16 -2.52 37.84
N ASP A 55 22.96 -1.35 37.25
CA ASP A 55 21.63 -0.74 37.08
C ASP A 55 20.66 -1.68 36.36
N LEU A 56 21.10 -2.30 35.27
CA LEU A 56 20.31 -3.29 34.54
C LEU A 56 19.88 -4.45 35.44
N VAL A 57 20.82 -5.08 36.16
CA VAL A 57 20.54 -6.21 37.04
C VAL A 57 19.57 -5.82 38.16
N THR A 58 19.74 -4.63 38.76
CA THR A 58 18.87 -4.17 39.86
C THR A 58 17.48 -3.73 39.43
N ASN A 59 17.30 -3.34 38.17
CA ASN A 59 16.00 -2.93 37.63
C ASN A 59 15.17 -4.12 37.10
N CYS A 60 15.75 -5.31 37.06
CA CYS A 60 15.12 -6.55 36.64
C CYS A 60 14.48 -7.31 37.83
N ASP A 61 13.55 -8.21 37.54
CA ASP A 61 13.04 -9.14 38.55
C ASP A 61 14.12 -10.17 38.98
N ASN A 62 13.87 -10.91 40.07
CA ASN A 62 14.83 -11.89 40.60
C ASN A 62 15.21 -12.98 39.59
N ILE A 63 14.31 -13.38 38.69
CA ILE A 63 14.58 -14.42 37.69
C ILE A 63 15.51 -13.86 36.63
N GLN A 64 15.19 -12.69 36.10
CA GLN A 64 16.01 -11.98 35.12
C GLN A 64 17.38 -11.60 35.66
N ALA A 65 17.46 -11.14 36.91
CA ALA A 65 18.74 -10.83 37.58
C ALA A 65 19.65 -12.07 37.62
N ASN A 66 19.11 -13.23 38.03
CA ASN A 66 19.85 -14.49 38.04
C ASN A 66 20.32 -14.90 36.62
N ILE A 67 19.47 -14.73 35.60
CA ILE A 67 19.85 -14.98 34.20
C ILE A 67 21.03 -14.08 33.82
N LEU A 68 20.92 -12.77 34.05
CA LEU A 68 21.96 -11.79 33.72
C LEU A 68 23.30 -12.06 34.43
N GLU A 69 23.28 -12.62 35.64
CA GLU A 69 24.49 -12.99 36.38
C GLU A 69 25.15 -14.28 35.88
N ASP A 70 24.42 -15.17 35.21
CA ASP A 70 25.00 -16.36 34.59
C ASP A 70 25.51 -16.11 33.15
N LEU A 71 25.02 -15.05 32.50
CA LEU A 71 25.39 -14.69 31.14
C LEU A 71 26.83 -14.15 31.01
N PRO A 72 27.47 -14.30 29.82
CA PRO A 72 28.75 -13.68 29.54
C PRO A 72 28.70 -12.16 29.73
N VAL A 73 29.69 -11.60 30.43
CA VAL A 73 29.76 -10.14 30.68
C VAL A 73 29.73 -9.31 29.41
N SER A 74 30.34 -9.80 28.33
CA SER A 74 30.31 -9.14 27.02
C SER A 74 28.89 -8.95 26.48
N LEU A 75 28.00 -9.94 26.66
CA LEU A 75 26.60 -9.82 26.28
C LEU A 75 25.88 -8.84 27.20
N THR A 76 26.05 -8.97 28.52
CA THR A 76 25.37 -8.09 29.49
C THR A 76 25.78 -6.61 29.34
N TYR A 77 27.03 -6.34 28.95
CA TYR A 77 27.48 -4.97 28.64
C TYR A 77 26.81 -4.40 27.41
N GLU A 78 26.55 -5.20 26.38
CA GLU A 78 25.88 -4.74 25.18
C GLU A 78 24.41 -4.38 25.44
N ILE A 79 23.67 -5.22 26.16
CA ILE A 79 22.26 -4.94 26.49
C ILE A 79 22.08 -3.88 27.59
N ALA A 80 23.13 -3.58 28.37
CA ALA A 80 23.14 -2.49 29.34
C ALA A 80 23.46 -1.11 28.72
N ARG A 81 23.78 -1.04 27.42
CA ARG A 81 24.00 0.26 26.76
C ARG A 81 22.70 1.06 26.70
N PRO A 82 22.74 2.40 26.85
CA PRO A 82 21.56 3.24 26.65
C PRO A 82 20.94 3.10 25.24
N SER A 83 21.78 2.80 24.24
CA SER A 83 21.34 2.57 22.86
C SER A 83 20.65 1.23 22.66
N ALA A 84 20.65 0.31 23.63
CA ALA A 84 20.02 -1.01 23.50
C ALA A 84 18.48 -0.94 23.44
N GLU A 85 17.90 0.23 23.65
CA GLU A 85 16.45 0.48 23.55
C GLU A 85 16.10 1.56 22.52
N SER A 86 17.08 2.01 21.71
CA SER A 86 16.89 3.14 20.79
C SER A 86 15.97 2.84 19.60
N THR A 87 15.77 1.56 19.27
CA THR A 87 14.95 1.10 18.14
C THR A 87 14.15 -0.13 18.55
N GLU A 88 13.07 -0.41 17.82
CA GLU A 88 12.22 -1.59 18.07
C GLU A 88 13.00 -2.92 17.98
N PRO A 89 13.85 -3.18 16.95
CA PRO A 89 14.69 -4.36 16.88
C PRO A 89 15.58 -4.56 18.10
N LYS A 90 16.18 -3.48 18.61
CA LYS A 90 17.09 -3.54 19.76
C LYS A 90 16.34 -3.87 21.04
N ARG A 91 15.15 -3.30 21.24
CA ARG A 91 14.30 -3.64 22.39
C ARG A 91 13.89 -5.10 22.38
N GLN A 92 13.50 -5.62 21.21
CA GLN A 92 13.14 -7.03 21.06
C GLN A 92 14.34 -7.96 21.27
N ALA A 93 15.52 -7.62 20.73
CA ALA A 93 16.73 -8.40 20.94
C ALA A 93 17.17 -8.40 22.42
N LYS A 94 17.06 -7.26 23.11
CA LYS A 94 17.28 -7.17 24.56
C LYS A 94 16.30 -8.03 25.34
N GLN A 95 15.01 -8.00 24.99
CA GLN A 95 13.99 -8.82 25.65
C GLN A 95 14.25 -10.32 25.50
N ALA A 96 14.71 -10.78 24.32
CA ALA A 96 15.08 -12.17 24.11
C ALA A 96 16.22 -12.63 25.03
N VAL A 97 17.17 -11.74 25.34
CA VAL A 97 18.22 -12.02 26.34
C VAL A 97 17.64 -12.09 27.75
N LEU A 98 16.76 -11.16 28.12
CA LEU A 98 16.10 -11.15 29.44
C LEU A 98 15.20 -12.37 29.67
N ASN A 99 14.60 -12.89 28.60
CA ASN A 99 13.81 -14.12 28.63
C ASN A 99 14.67 -15.40 28.65
N GLY A 100 16.00 -15.28 28.51
CA GLY A 100 16.92 -16.42 28.46
C GLY A 100 16.94 -17.19 27.13
N GLU A 101 16.33 -16.64 26.07
CA GLU A 101 16.31 -17.21 24.72
C GLU A 101 17.67 -17.03 24.03
N VAL A 102 18.35 -15.91 24.30
CA VAL A 102 19.67 -15.57 23.76
C VAL A 102 20.72 -15.59 24.87
N LYS A 103 21.76 -16.42 24.72
CA LYS A 103 22.76 -16.62 25.78
C LYS A 103 24.16 -16.18 25.39
N THR A 104 24.39 -15.87 24.12
CA THR A 104 25.68 -15.46 23.61
C THR A 104 25.62 -14.12 22.87
N LEU A 105 26.76 -13.42 22.83
CA LEU A 105 26.88 -12.18 22.07
C LEU A 105 26.72 -12.40 20.56
N LYS A 106 27.06 -13.59 20.07
CA LYS A 106 26.91 -13.95 18.66
C LYS A 106 25.42 -14.04 18.29
N GLU A 107 24.66 -14.86 19.01
CA GLU A 107 23.21 -14.99 18.83
C GLU A 107 22.49 -13.64 18.93
N TYR A 108 22.89 -12.80 19.90
CA TYR A 108 22.33 -11.45 20.04
C TYR A 108 22.55 -10.59 18.79
N ARG A 109 23.76 -10.62 18.21
CA ARG A 109 24.07 -9.84 17.00
C ARG A 109 23.34 -10.38 15.77
N GLU A 110 23.21 -11.69 15.65
CA GLU A 110 22.47 -12.33 14.57
C GLU A 110 20.99 -11.98 14.65
N LEU A 111 20.36 -12.12 15.83
CA LEU A 111 18.97 -11.74 16.07
C LEU A 111 18.72 -10.25 15.80
N LEU A 112 19.63 -9.38 16.25
CA LEU A 112 19.52 -7.94 16.00
C LEU A 112 19.58 -7.63 14.50
N ALA A 113 20.53 -8.23 13.78
CA ALA A 113 20.68 -8.03 12.34
C ALA A 113 19.44 -8.55 11.57
N GLU A 114 18.89 -9.70 11.96
CA GLU A 114 17.65 -10.24 11.39
C GLU A 114 16.49 -9.27 11.57
N LYS A 115 16.30 -8.75 12.79
CA LYS A 115 15.21 -7.81 13.09
C LYS A 115 15.37 -6.46 12.40
N GLU A 116 16.59 -5.94 12.32
CA GLU A 116 16.89 -4.70 11.59
C GLU A 116 16.65 -4.87 10.08
N ALA A 117 17.01 -6.03 9.52
CA ALA A 117 16.74 -6.36 8.12
C ALA A 117 15.22 -6.49 7.85
N ALA A 118 14.48 -7.14 8.76
CA ALA A 118 13.03 -7.27 8.65
C ALA A 118 12.32 -5.89 8.74
N GLU A 119 12.74 -5.02 9.67
CA GLU A 119 12.19 -3.66 9.77
C GLU A 119 12.51 -2.82 8.52
N ALA A 120 13.73 -2.95 7.97
CA ALA A 120 14.11 -2.26 6.74
C ALA A 120 13.32 -2.76 5.53
N ALA A 121 13.12 -4.07 5.41
CA ALA A 121 12.31 -4.67 4.36
C ALA A 121 10.84 -4.23 4.45
N LEU A 122 10.27 -4.17 5.65
CA LEU A 122 8.91 -3.67 5.87
C LEU A 122 8.78 -2.21 5.41
N LYS A 123 9.70 -1.33 5.82
CA LYS A 123 9.70 0.08 5.40
C LYS A 123 9.87 0.24 3.89
N GLN A 124 10.63 -0.66 3.25
CA GLN A 124 10.79 -0.66 1.80
C GLN A 124 9.49 -1.10 1.10
N ALA A 125 8.86 -2.16 1.58
CA ALA A 125 7.59 -2.63 1.07
C ALA A 125 6.47 -1.60 1.23
N GLU A 126 6.42 -0.88 2.36
CA GLU A 126 5.48 0.23 2.58
C GLU A 126 5.67 1.35 1.55
N ARG A 127 6.92 1.75 1.28
CA ARG A 127 7.22 2.75 0.24
C ARG A 127 6.84 2.28 -1.16
N GLU A 128 7.13 1.03 -1.48
CA GLU A 128 6.76 0.45 -2.77
C GLU A 128 5.24 0.37 -2.94
N ALA A 129 4.52 0.01 -1.88
CA ALA A 129 3.06 -0.02 -1.86
C ALA A 129 2.47 1.39 -2.03
N ASP A 130 3.03 2.41 -1.38
CA ASP A 130 2.61 3.81 -1.58
C ASP A 130 2.84 4.26 -3.03
N ILE A 131 4.02 3.96 -3.61
CA ILE A 131 4.30 4.30 -5.02
C ILE A 131 3.34 3.58 -5.97
N LEU A 132 3.01 2.32 -5.70
CA LEU A 132 2.05 1.56 -6.51
C LEU A 132 0.64 2.14 -6.37
N ARG A 133 0.23 2.55 -5.17
CA ARG A 133 -1.06 3.22 -4.95
C ARG A 133 -1.14 4.52 -5.74
N ASP A 134 -0.11 5.36 -5.66
CA ASP A 134 -0.06 6.63 -6.39
C ASP A 134 -0.06 6.41 -7.91
N LYS A 135 0.58 5.35 -8.41
CA LYS A 135 0.55 4.99 -9.83
C LYS A 135 -0.84 4.50 -10.26
N LEU A 136 -1.50 3.69 -9.43
CA LEU A 136 -2.83 3.16 -9.73
C LEU A 136 -3.85 4.28 -9.81
N GLU A 137 -3.83 5.22 -8.87
CA GLU A 137 -4.67 6.42 -8.88
C GLU A 137 -4.51 7.23 -10.18
N ARG A 138 -3.26 7.45 -10.62
CA ARG A 138 -2.99 8.14 -11.90
C ARG A 138 -3.45 7.39 -13.14
N VAL A 139 -3.47 6.05 -13.10
CA VAL A 139 -3.98 5.23 -14.21
C VAL A 139 -5.50 5.25 -14.23
N GLU A 140 -6.16 5.23 -13.07
CA GLU A 140 -7.61 5.38 -12.97
C GLU A 140 -8.09 6.76 -13.44
N GLU A 141 -7.32 7.82 -13.17
CA GLU A 141 -7.60 9.18 -13.66
C GLU A 141 -7.28 9.38 -15.16
N ALA A 142 -6.47 8.51 -15.76
CA ALA A 142 -6.11 8.61 -17.17
C ALA A 142 -7.22 8.01 -18.05
N GLU A 143 -7.97 8.86 -18.76
CA GLU A 143 -8.87 8.39 -19.82
C GLU A 143 -8.07 7.61 -20.88
N PRO A 144 -8.56 6.45 -21.36
CA PRO A 144 -7.84 5.66 -22.34
C PRO A 144 -7.65 6.46 -23.63
N GLU A 145 -6.39 6.65 -24.04
CA GLU A 145 -6.06 7.33 -25.28
C GLU A 145 -6.35 6.38 -26.46
N ILE A 146 -7.60 6.38 -26.94
CA ILE A 146 -8.07 5.57 -28.06
C ILE A 146 -7.40 6.07 -29.35
N ARG A 147 -6.24 5.48 -29.69
CA ARG A 147 -5.54 5.76 -30.94
C ARG A 147 -6.12 4.93 -32.06
N THR A 148 -6.72 5.62 -33.00
CA THR A 148 -7.43 5.03 -34.13
C THR A 148 -6.84 5.52 -35.43
N GLU A 149 -6.42 4.58 -36.25
CA GLU A 149 -5.89 4.85 -37.57
C GLU A 149 -6.99 4.65 -38.60
N TYR A 150 -7.36 5.71 -39.31
CA TYR A 150 -8.32 5.64 -40.40
C TYR A 150 -7.58 5.17 -41.66
N VAL A 151 -7.92 3.98 -42.15
CA VAL A 151 -7.44 3.49 -43.45
C VAL A 151 -8.36 4.03 -44.53
N GLU A 152 -7.89 5.00 -45.31
CA GLU A 152 -8.61 5.46 -46.50
C GLU A 152 -8.65 4.32 -47.55
N VAL A 153 -9.84 3.79 -47.79
CA VAL A 153 -10.09 2.81 -48.86
C VAL A 153 -10.01 3.54 -50.20
N LYS A 154 -8.92 3.32 -50.96
CA LYS A 154 -8.61 4.05 -52.21
C LYS A 154 -9.62 3.87 -53.34
N THR A 155 -10.52 2.90 -53.26
CA THR A 155 -11.59 2.69 -54.25
C THR A 155 -12.84 2.22 -53.53
N PRO A 156 -13.82 3.11 -53.26
CA PRO A 156 -15.04 2.74 -52.58
C PRO A 156 -15.84 1.77 -53.46
N ASP A 157 -16.24 0.65 -52.87
CA ASP A 157 -17.15 -0.32 -53.48
C ASP A 157 -18.47 0.37 -53.85
N PRO A 158 -18.98 0.22 -55.08
CA PRO A 158 -20.27 0.76 -55.50
C PRO A 158 -21.44 0.38 -54.58
N GLU A 159 -21.42 -0.79 -53.96
CA GLU A 159 -22.47 -1.21 -53.02
C GLU A 159 -22.39 -0.45 -51.69
N LEU A 160 -21.18 -0.24 -51.15
CA LEU A 160 -20.97 0.57 -49.94
C LEU A 160 -21.37 2.03 -50.12
N LEU A 161 -21.23 2.58 -51.32
CA LEU A 161 -21.69 3.93 -51.66
C LEU A 161 -23.22 4.00 -51.69
N ALA A 162 -23.87 3.02 -52.33
CA ALA A 162 -25.33 2.96 -52.40
C ALA A 162 -25.97 2.75 -51.03
N GLU A 163 -25.34 1.92 -50.18
CA GLU A 163 -25.80 1.67 -48.81
C GLU A 163 -25.63 2.90 -47.92
N ASN A 164 -24.52 3.63 -48.02
CA ASN A 164 -24.33 4.90 -47.31
C ASN A 164 -25.33 5.99 -47.70
N GLU A 165 -25.66 6.12 -48.98
CA GLU A 165 -26.70 7.06 -49.43
C GLU A 165 -28.07 6.68 -48.88
N ARG A 166 -28.37 5.38 -48.82
CA ARG A 166 -29.61 4.87 -48.21
C ARG A 166 -29.66 5.12 -46.69
N TYR A 167 -28.52 5.05 -46.00
CA TYR A 167 -28.40 5.44 -44.60
C TYR A 167 -28.59 6.95 -44.39
N LYS A 168 -28.03 7.82 -45.24
CA LYS A 168 -28.26 9.28 -45.18
C LYS A 168 -29.72 9.66 -45.41
N GLU A 169 -30.42 8.93 -46.28
CA GLU A 169 -31.82 9.18 -46.60
C GLU A 169 -32.76 8.77 -45.44
N LEU A 170 -32.39 7.73 -44.68
CA LEU A 170 -33.21 7.22 -43.56
C LEU A 170 -32.95 7.95 -42.23
N PHE A 171 -31.74 8.47 -42.02
CA PHE A 171 -31.30 9.03 -40.73
C PHE A 171 -30.84 10.49 -40.77
N GLY A 172 -30.83 11.14 -41.95
CA GLY A 172 -30.32 12.51 -42.12
C GLY A 172 -28.78 12.57 -42.19
N ASP A 173 -28.22 13.76 -42.41
CA ASP A 173 -26.76 13.96 -42.46
C ASP A 173 -26.14 13.80 -41.06
N ILE A 174 -25.61 12.61 -40.81
CA ILE A 174 -25.05 12.17 -39.52
C ILE A 174 -23.61 12.67 -39.33
N SER A 175 -23.08 13.48 -40.26
CA SER A 175 -21.74 14.09 -40.15
C SER A 175 -21.58 15.02 -38.94
N MET A 176 -22.66 15.35 -38.22
CA MET A 176 -22.57 16.04 -36.92
C MET A 176 -22.17 15.14 -35.75
N TYR A 177 -22.15 13.81 -35.94
CA TYR A 177 -21.74 12.84 -34.94
C TYR A 177 -20.60 11.99 -35.48
N GLU A 178 -19.41 12.59 -35.57
CA GLU A 178 -18.16 11.89 -35.87
C GLU A 178 -17.84 10.87 -34.76
N GLY A 179 -18.39 9.68 -34.89
CA GLY A 179 -18.18 8.56 -33.99
C GLY A 179 -18.36 7.24 -34.74
N ARG A 180 -17.27 6.81 -35.39
CA ARG A 180 -17.04 5.52 -36.09
C ARG A 180 -18.10 4.42 -35.89
N THR A 181 -18.79 4.05 -36.95
CA THR A 181 -19.40 2.73 -37.08
C THR A 181 -18.31 1.68 -37.25
N THR A 182 -18.22 0.71 -36.32
CA THR A 182 -17.20 -0.35 -36.37
C THR A 182 -17.88 -1.67 -36.75
N ARG A 183 -17.47 -2.29 -37.86
CA ARG A 183 -17.98 -3.61 -38.29
C ARG A 183 -17.26 -4.71 -37.52
N VAL A 184 -18.02 -5.52 -36.77
CA VAL A 184 -17.50 -6.64 -35.97
C VAL A 184 -17.61 -7.94 -36.78
N THR A 185 -16.50 -8.63 -37.05
CA THR A 185 -16.46 -9.82 -37.94
C THR A 185 -16.12 -11.14 -37.24
N ASN A 186 -15.81 -11.15 -35.94
CA ASN A 186 -15.45 -12.37 -35.19
C ASN A 186 -16.36 -12.58 -33.96
N GLY A 187 -16.72 -13.83 -33.65
CA GLY A 187 -17.67 -14.20 -32.59
C GLY A 187 -17.27 -13.74 -31.18
N ASP A 188 -15.98 -13.71 -30.86
CA ASP A 188 -15.49 -13.23 -29.56
C ASP A 188 -15.67 -11.71 -29.39
N ALA A 189 -15.58 -10.96 -30.51
CA ALA A 189 -15.76 -9.51 -30.50
C ALA A 189 -17.25 -9.14 -30.34
N ILE A 190 -18.17 -9.92 -30.91
CA ILE A 190 -19.62 -9.77 -30.65
C ILE A 190 -19.91 -9.98 -29.17
N THR A 191 -19.32 -11.01 -28.56
CA THR A 191 -19.52 -11.30 -27.14
C THR A 191 -19.08 -10.13 -26.26
N TYR A 192 -17.91 -9.53 -26.53
CA TYR A 192 -17.42 -8.38 -25.79
C TYR A 192 -18.32 -7.15 -25.96
N THR A 193 -18.73 -6.83 -27.19
CA THR A 193 -19.64 -5.71 -27.47
C THR A 193 -21.02 -5.91 -26.83
N VAL A 194 -21.51 -7.16 -26.73
CA VAL A 194 -22.76 -7.47 -26.01
C VAL A 194 -22.61 -7.23 -24.51
N TYR A 195 -21.47 -7.59 -23.91
CA TYR A 195 -21.20 -7.30 -22.51
C TYR A 195 -21.09 -5.79 -22.25
N GLU A 196 -20.34 -5.06 -23.07
CA GLU A 196 -20.21 -3.60 -23.00
C GLU A 196 -21.57 -2.91 -23.14
N PHE A 197 -22.36 -3.29 -24.14
CA PHE A 197 -23.74 -2.82 -24.31
C PHE A 197 -24.60 -3.11 -23.07
N SER A 198 -24.49 -4.30 -22.48
CA SER A 198 -25.23 -4.62 -21.25
C SER A 198 -24.80 -3.77 -20.06
N GLU A 199 -23.53 -3.42 -19.91
CA GLU A 199 -23.06 -2.54 -18.84
C GLU A 199 -23.55 -1.11 -19.06
N ASP A 200 -23.49 -0.62 -20.29
CA ASP A 200 -23.95 0.73 -20.64
C ASP A 200 -25.46 0.89 -20.45
N VAL A 201 -26.26 -0.12 -20.79
CA VAL A 201 -27.70 -0.13 -20.50
C VAL A 201 -27.96 -0.08 -18.99
N ARG A 202 -27.19 -0.81 -18.16
CA ARG A 202 -27.34 -0.75 -16.69
C ARG A 202 -27.01 0.65 -16.15
N LYS A 203 -25.89 1.24 -16.58
CA LYS A 203 -25.50 2.61 -16.21
C LYS A 203 -26.55 3.63 -16.65
N PHE A 204 -27.11 3.47 -17.86
CA PHE A 204 -28.19 4.31 -18.37
C PHE A 204 -29.44 4.21 -17.48
N VAL A 205 -29.87 3.00 -17.12
CA VAL A 205 -31.02 2.76 -16.24
C VAL A 205 -30.78 3.30 -14.83
N GLU A 206 -29.60 3.14 -14.27
CA GLU A 206 -29.25 3.72 -12.96
C GLU A 206 -29.30 5.25 -13.01
N LYS A 207 -28.72 5.85 -14.06
CA LYS A 207 -28.63 7.30 -14.22
C LYS A 207 -29.99 7.94 -14.44
N TYR A 208 -30.87 7.34 -15.25
CA TYR A 208 -32.13 7.95 -15.67
C TYR A 208 -33.39 7.28 -15.11
N GLY A 209 -33.25 6.15 -14.42
CA GLY A 209 -34.39 5.38 -13.89
C GLY A 209 -35.24 6.16 -12.90
N HIS A 210 -34.65 7.09 -12.15
CA HIS A 210 -35.40 7.98 -11.26
C HIS A 210 -36.46 8.82 -12.00
N LEU A 211 -36.24 9.16 -13.28
CA LEU A 211 -37.14 9.99 -14.09
C LEU A 211 -38.55 9.39 -14.23
N THR A 212 -38.73 8.08 -14.05
CA THR A 212 -40.05 7.44 -14.09
C THR A 212 -40.99 7.89 -12.97
N HIS A 213 -40.46 8.55 -11.92
CA HIS A 213 -41.22 9.01 -10.77
C HIS A 213 -41.57 10.51 -10.79
N PHE A 214 -41.11 11.26 -11.80
CA PHE A 214 -41.24 12.72 -11.90
C PHE A 214 -42.36 13.16 -12.85
N SER A 215 -43.52 12.48 -12.79
CA SER A 215 -44.63 12.74 -13.72
C SER A 215 -45.15 14.18 -13.64
N ARG A 216 -45.01 14.84 -12.48
CA ARG A 216 -45.45 16.22 -12.26
C ARG A 216 -44.50 17.20 -12.94
N GLU A 217 -43.20 16.98 -12.84
CA GLU A 217 -42.14 17.81 -13.41
C GLU A 217 -42.12 17.68 -14.95
N PHE A 218 -42.40 16.49 -15.48
CA PHE A 218 -42.63 16.31 -16.93
C PHE A 218 -43.89 17.04 -17.42
N SER A 219 -44.93 17.15 -16.59
CA SER A 219 -46.17 17.87 -16.96
C SER A 219 -45.95 19.39 -17.05
N GLU A 220 -45.06 19.92 -16.21
CA GLU A 220 -44.71 21.35 -16.11
C GLU A 220 -43.63 21.79 -17.13
N MET A 221 -43.00 20.85 -17.84
CA MET A 221 -42.00 21.14 -18.88
C MET A 221 -42.61 21.85 -20.09
N ILE A 222 -41.84 22.75 -20.72
CA ILE A 222 -42.23 23.41 -21.98
C ILE A 222 -42.36 22.38 -23.12
N ASP A 223 -43.25 22.66 -24.07
CA ASP A 223 -43.66 21.68 -25.08
C ASP A 223 -42.53 21.28 -26.02
N GLU A 224 -41.62 22.19 -26.35
CA GLU A 224 -40.40 21.89 -27.11
C GLU A 224 -39.51 20.88 -26.38
N GLY A 225 -39.35 21.05 -25.06
CA GLY A 225 -38.59 20.11 -24.23
C GLY A 225 -39.23 18.73 -24.20
N LYS A 226 -40.57 18.66 -24.11
CA LYS A 226 -41.30 17.38 -24.15
C LYS A 226 -41.11 16.67 -25.49
N GLU A 227 -41.11 17.42 -26.57
CA GLU A 227 -40.98 16.87 -27.91
C GLU A 227 -39.58 16.31 -28.17
N GLU A 228 -38.52 17.00 -27.75
CA GLU A 228 -37.16 16.48 -27.83
C GLU A 228 -36.98 15.21 -26.99
N TYR A 229 -37.55 15.16 -25.78
CA TYR A 229 -37.57 13.93 -24.97
C TYR A 229 -38.29 12.77 -25.67
N ARG A 230 -39.44 13.02 -26.32
CA ARG A 230 -40.18 11.99 -27.07
C ARG A 230 -39.38 11.47 -28.26
N LYS A 231 -38.72 12.34 -29.01
CA LYS A 231 -37.86 11.95 -30.15
C LYS A 231 -36.71 11.05 -29.69
N ALA A 232 -36.04 11.41 -28.61
CA ALA A 232 -34.97 10.60 -28.04
C ALA A 232 -35.46 9.21 -27.59
N ILE A 233 -36.61 9.14 -26.91
CA ILE A 233 -37.21 7.86 -26.50
C ILE A 233 -37.60 7.03 -27.72
N HIS A 234 -38.19 7.64 -28.75
CA HIS A 234 -38.57 6.95 -29.97
C HIS A 234 -37.36 6.39 -30.71
N ALA A 235 -36.28 7.17 -30.83
CA ALA A 235 -35.03 6.71 -31.44
C ALA A 235 -34.45 5.51 -30.69
N MET A 236 -34.41 5.55 -29.35
CA MET A 236 -33.96 4.42 -28.54
C MET A 236 -34.84 3.18 -28.75
N GLN A 237 -36.16 3.33 -28.72
CA GLN A 237 -37.08 2.20 -28.94
C GLN A 237 -36.94 1.58 -30.34
N THR A 238 -36.66 2.39 -31.35
CA THR A 238 -36.45 1.92 -32.73
C THR A 238 -35.13 1.17 -32.85
N LEU A 239 -34.06 1.71 -32.27
CA LEU A 239 -32.76 1.03 -32.22
C LEU A 239 -32.86 -0.32 -31.50
N MET A 240 -33.49 -0.36 -30.32
CA MET A 240 -33.65 -1.60 -29.55
C MET A 240 -34.46 -2.65 -30.30
N ARG A 241 -35.54 -2.24 -30.98
CA ARG A 241 -36.33 -3.16 -31.83
C ARG A 241 -35.52 -3.68 -33.02
N SER A 242 -34.66 -2.86 -33.62
CA SER A 242 -33.78 -3.29 -34.70
C SER A 242 -32.77 -4.33 -34.22
N ILE A 243 -32.12 -4.09 -33.07
CA ILE A 243 -31.15 -5.02 -32.47
C ILE A 243 -31.84 -6.34 -32.07
N GLN A 244 -33.04 -6.25 -31.50
CA GLN A 244 -33.80 -7.45 -31.15
C GLN A 244 -34.18 -8.25 -32.40
N GLY A 245 -34.60 -7.57 -33.48
CA GLY A 245 -34.91 -8.21 -34.75
C GLY A 245 -33.73 -8.98 -35.34
N THR A 246 -32.53 -8.41 -35.31
CA THR A 246 -31.32 -9.08 -35.83
C THR A 246 -30.89 -10.28 -34.97
N MET A 247 -31.18 -10.27 -33.66
CA MET A 247 -30.92 -11.42 -32.78
C MET A 247 -31.91 -12.58 -33.01
N ASP A 248 -33.13 -12.28 -33.44
CA ASP A 248 -34.20 -13.26 -33.65
C ASP A 248 -34.19 -13.88 -35.07
N GLU A 249 -33.35 -13.37 -35.99
CA GLU A 249 -33.12 -13.94 -37.32
C GLU A 249 -32.44 -15.32 -37.21
N LYS A 250 -33.19 -16.39 -37.54
CA LYS A 250 -32.72 -17.79 -37.42
C LYS A 250 -31.78 -18.27 -38.54
N GLU A 251 -31.64 -17.52 -39.61
CA GLU A 251 -30.70 -17.84 -40.69
C GLU A 251 -29.65 -16.74 -40.79
N PRO A 252 -28.35 -17.05 -40.62
CA PRO A 252 -27.32 -16.07 -40.86
C PRO A 252 -27.35 -15.70 -42.35
N ILE A 253 -27.62 -14.43 -42.64
CA ILE A 253 -27.37 -13.89 -43.98
C ILE A 253 -25.85 -13.91 -44.16
N ILE A 254 -25.32 -14.98 -44.76
CA ILE A 254 -23.94 -15.03 -45.23
C ILE A 254 -23.88 -14.14 -46.47
N ILE A 255 -23.53 -12.87 -46.27
CA ILE A 255 -23.12 -12.00 -47.36
C ILE A 255 -21.70 -12.43 -47.74
N ASN A 256 -21.58 -13.33 -48.72
CA ASN A 256 -20.31 -13.57 -49.39
C ASN A 256 -20.07 -12.41 -50.36
N GLY A 257 -19.24 -11.46 -49.94
CA GLY A 257 -18.80 -10.27 -50.69
C GLY A 257 -17.93 -9.41 -49.80
#